data_AF-A0A7Y5Z2J4-F1
#
_entry.id   AF-A0A7Y5Z2J4-F1
#
_cell.length_a   1.000
_cell.length_b   1.000
_cell.length_c   1.000
_cell.angle_alpha   90.00
_cell.angle_beta   90.00
_cell.angle_gamma   90.00
#
_symmetry.space_group_name_H-M   'P 1'
#
loop_
_entity.id
_entity.type
_entity.pdbx_description
1 polymer ?
#
loop_
_entity_poly.entity_id
_entity_poly.type
_entity_poly.pdbx_seq_one_letter_code
_entity_poly.pdbx_strand_id
1 'polypeptide(L)'
;MVKVTPNPPVTDEHVSRAQSARNKKIDDAATRALDFYLTPKPEKETSDNPNTIFRIASDVDSECLLASLSENLASANAMISDLAFDLDGSRRHVALGIQQVIELSELLANRALDIVEVR
;
A
#
# COMPACT_ATOMS: atom_id res chain seq x y z
N MET A 1 -12.99 43.62 51.82
CA MET A 1 -12.63 44.26 50.54
C MET A 1 -13.03 43.32 49.42
N VAL A 2 -14.08 43.63 48.67
CA VAL A 2 -14.50 42.83 47.51
C VAL A 2 -13.64 43.29 46.33
N LYS A 3 -12.88 42.37 45.75
CA LYS A 3 -12.13 42.62 44.51
C LYS A 3 -13.17 42.79 43.39
N VAL A 4 -13.32 44.00 42.88
CA VAL A 4 -14.15 44.24 41.69
C VAL A 4 -13.39 43.61 40.51
N THR A 5 -13.86 42.46 40.05
CA THR A 5 -13.34 41.84 38.83
C THR A 5 -13.82 42.68 37.65
N PRO A 6 -12.93 43.29 36.83
CA PRO A 6 -13.36 44.00 35.64
C PRO A 6 -13.93 42.97 34.66
N ASN A 7 -15.14 43.18 34.17
CA ASN A 7 -15.64 42.40 33.03
C ASN A 7 -14.73 42.65 31.80
N PRO A 8 -14.47 41.61 30.98
CA PRO A 8 -13.69 41.78 29.77
C PRO A 8 -14.41 42.77 28.82
N PRO A 9 -13.66 43.53 28.01
CA PRO A 9 -14.27 44.45 27.05
C PRO A 9 -15.15 43.66 26.08
N VAL A 10 -16.34 44.19 25.80
CA VAL A 10 -17.23 43.62 24.78
C VAL A 10 -16.53 43.76 23.44
N THR A 11 -16.16 42.63 22.84
CA THR A 11 -15.54 42.54 21.53
C THR A 11 -16.57 42.84 20.45
N ASP A 12 -16.87 44.12 20.23
CA ASP A 12 -17.49 44.58 18.99
C ASP A 12 -16.41 45.30 18.16
N GLU A 13 -15.37 44.56 17.81
CA GLU A 13 -14.40 45.02 16.83
C GLU A 13 -15.05 44.96 15.45
N HIS A 14 -15.53 46.11 14.96
CA HIS A 14 -15.85 46.29 13.55
C HIS A 14 -14.56 46.20 12.71
N VAL A 15 -14.09 44.99 12.47
CA VAL A 15 -12.98 44.73 11.57
C VAL A 15 -13.35 45.20 10.17
N SER A 16 -12.56 46.12 9.63
CA SER A 16 -12.68 46.59 8.25
C SER A 16 -12.77 45.40 7.29
N ARG A 17 -13.55 45.53 6.21
CA ARG A 17 -13.70 44.51 5.16
C ARG A 17 -12.37 44.03 4.60
N ALA A 18 -11.37 44.92 4.55
CA ALA A 18 -10.02 44.58 4.10
C ALA A 18 -9.28 43.68 5.12
N GLN A 19 -9.53 43.89 6.41
CA GLN A 19 -8.90 43.17 7.52
C GLN A 19 -9.52 41.79 7.70
N SER A 20 -10.85 41.67 7.55
CA SER A 20 -11.52 40.37 7.54
C SER A 20 -11.12 39.52 6.34
N ALA A 21 -10.94 40.13 5.16
CA ALA A 21 -10.41 39.44 3.98
C ALA A 21 -8.97 38.93 4.18
N ARG A 22 -8.14 39.68 4.92
CA ARG A 22 -6.78 39.27 5.26
C ARG A 22 -6.76 38.10 6.25
N ASN A 23 -7.60 38.15 7.28
CA ASN A 23 -7.71 37.07 8.26
C ASN A 23 -8.18 35.77 7.62
N LYS A 24 -9.18 35.83 6.72
CA LYS A 24 -9.61 34.65 5.94
C LYS A 24 -8.50 34.01 5.12
N LYS A 25 -7.61 34.82 4.51
CA LYS A 25 -6.47 34.28 3.76
C LYS A 25 -5.46 33.59 4.66
N ILE A 26 -5.28 34.06 5.89
CA ILE A 26 -4.39 33.45 6.88
C ILE A 26 -4.99 32.13 7.37
N ASP A 27 -6.30 32.11 7.67
CA ASP A 27 -7.01 30.89 8.04
C ASP A 27 -6.95 29.85 6.92
N ASP A 28 -7.25 30.22 5.67
CA ASP A 28 -7.12 29.32 4.52
C ASP A 28 -5.69 28.78 4.34
N ALA A 29 -4.67 29.62 4.56
CA ALA A 29 -3.28 29.21 4.49
C ALA A 29 -2.92 28.24 5.63
N ALA A 30 -3.42 28.48 6.84
CA ALA A 30 -3.24 27.60 8.00
C ALA A 30 -3.92 26.26 7.77
N THR A 31 -5.16 26.23 7.28
CA THR A 31 -5.87 24.99 6.95
C THR A 31 -5.14 24.20 5.86
N ARG A 32 -4.65 24.86 4.81
CA ARG A 32 -3.84 24.19 3.78
C ARG A 32 -2.54 23.58 4.33
N ALA A 33 -1.85 24.29 5.23
CA ALA A 33 -0.63 23.78 5.84
C ALA A 33 -0.93 22.59 6.76
N LEU A 34 -2.00 22.67 7.56
CA LEU A 34 -2.42 21.57 8.43
C LEU A 34 -2.85 20.35 7.62
N ASP A 35 -3.65 20.51 6.57
CA ASP A 35 -4.03 19.38 5.70
C ASP A 35 -2.80 18.72 5.05
N PHE A 36 -1.82 19.51 4.60
CA PHE A 36 -0.61 18.95 4.01
C PHE A 36 0.16 18.00 4.96
N TYR A 37 0.19 18.31 6.26
CA TYR A 37 0.93 17.50 7.24
C TYR A 37 0.07 16.48 7.99
N LEU A 38 -1.22 16.75 8.20
CA LEU A 38 -2.12 15.94 9.02
C LEU A 38 -3.01 15.01 8.19
N THR A 39 -3.26 15.34 6.92
CA THR A 39 -4.01 14.51 5.98
C THR A 39 -3.20 14.27 4.71
N PRO A 40 -2.01 13.63 4.82
CA PRO A 40 -1.22 13.30 3.64
C PRO A 40 -2.10 12.47 2.70
N LYS A 41 -2.35 12.99 1.49
CA LYS A 41 -2.97 12.19 0.45
C LYS A 41 -2.07 10.98 0.25
N PRO A 42 -2.60 9.75 0.23
CA PRO A 42 -1.78 8.59 -0.06
C PRO A 42 -1.07 8.88 -1.38
N GLU A 43 0.26 8.93 -1.32
CA GLU A 43 1.06 8.91 -2.52
C GLU A 43 0.54 7.70 -3.30
N LYS A 44 0.07 7.91 -4.52
CA LYS A 44 -0.23 6.78 -5.39
C LYS A 44 1.06 5.98 -5.40
N GLU A 45 1.01 4.73 -4.94
CA GLU A 45 2.11 3.75 -5.01
C GLU A 45 2.42 3.38 -6.47
N THR A 46 2.40 4.34 -7.38
CA THR A 46 3.06 4.21 -8.66
C THR A 46 4.51 4.57 -8.37
N SER A 47 5.32 3.58 -7.98
CA SER A 47 6.75 3.69 -8.21
C SER A 47 6.92 3.77 -9.73
N ASP A 48 6.84 4.98 -10.27
CA ASP A 48 7.13 5.30 -11.66
C ASP A 48 8.64 5.17 -11.85
N ASN A 49 9.15 3.94 -11.73
CA ASN A 49 10.48 3.59 -12.19
C ASN A 49 10.36 3.42 -13.72
N PRO A 50 10.80 4.41 -14.52
CA PRO A 50 10.60 4.40 -15.97
C PRO A 50 11.41 3.30 -16.68
N ASN A 51 12.24 2.55 -15.94
CA ASN A 51 13.14 1.53 -16.46
C ASN A 51 12.61 0.10 -16.29
N THR A 52 11.32 -0.09 -15.96
CA THR A 52 10.77 -1.43 -15.71
C THR A 52 10.11 -2.00 -16.96
N ILE A 53 10.59 -3.15 -17.44
CA ILE A 53 10.06 -3.82 -18.66
C ILE A 53 8.71 -4.51 -18.38
N PHE A 54 8.49 -4.97 -17.14
CA PHE A 54 7.25 -5.65 -16.73
C PHE A 54 6.63 -4.97 -15.50
N ARG A 55 5.31 -4.84 -15.47
CA ARG A 55 4.57 -4.26 -14.34
C ARG A 55 3.23 -4.98 -14.16
N ILE A 56 2.88 -5.24 -12.90
CA ILE A 56 1.52 -5.67 -12.52
C ILE A 56 0.62 -4.42 -12.54
N ALA A 57 -0.47 -4.45 -13.29
CA ALA A 57 -1.37 -3.32 -13.36
C ALA A 57 -2.10 -3.11 -12.01
N SER A 58 -2.29 -1.85 -11.62
CA SER A 58 -2.78 -1.47 -10.28
C SER A 58 -4.25 -1.83 -10.03
N ASP A 59 -4.98 -2.14 -11.09
CA ASP A 59 -6.39 -2.49 -11.12
C ASP A 59 -6.64 -4.01 -11.17
N VAL A 60 -5.58 -4.83 -11.18
CA VAL A 60 -5.71 -6.29 -11.11
C VAL A 60 -6.14 -6.68 -9.70
N ASP A 61 -7.20 -7.48 -9.60
CA ASP A 61 -7.71 -7.98 -8.34
C ASP A 61 -6.80 -9.06 -7.73
N SER A 62 -6.96 -9.29 -6.42
CA SER A 62 -6.19 -10.29 -5.70
C SER A 62 -6.44 -11.70 -6.22
N GLU A 63 -7.64 -11.99 -6.73
CA GLU A 63 -8.00 -13.30 -7.30
C GLU A 63 -7.16 -13.59 -8.55
N CYS A 64 -7.10 -12.67 -9.51
CA CYS A 64 -6.27 -12.81 -10.70
C CYS A 64 -4.78 -12.92 -10.36
N LEU A 65 -4.30 -12.17 -9.36
CA LEU A 65 -2.90 -12.26 -8.91
C LEU A 65 -2.59 -13.64 -8.31
N LEU A 66 -3.48 -14.16 -7.44
CA LEU A 66 -3.31 -15.47 -6.82
C LEU A 66 -3.47 -16.61 -7.82
N ALA A 67 -4.43 -16.52 -8.74
CA ALA A 67 -4.59 -17.50 -9.82
C ALA A 67 -3.34 -17.55 -10.71
N SER A 68 -2.81 -16.39 -11.12
CA SER A 68 -1.57 -16.31 -11.91
C SER A 68 -0.36 -16.86 -11.13
N LEU A 69 -0.30 -16.62 -9.82
CA LEU A 69 0.74 -17.20 -8.96
C LEU A 69 0.63 -18.73 -8.92
N SER A 70 -0.56 -19.28 -8.70
CA SER A 70 -0.80 -20.72 -8.67
C SER A 70 -0.42 -21.39 -10.00
N GLU A 71 -0.78 -20.77 -11.14
CA GLU A 71 -0.40 -21.28 -12.45
C GLU A 71 1.12 -21.23 -12.70
N ASN A 72 1.78 -20.14 -12.28
CA ASN A 72 3.25 -20.02 -12.36
C ASN A 72 3.96 -21.07 -11.50
N LEU A 73 3.46 -21.33 -10.28
CA LEU A 73 4.03 -22.34 -9.40
C LEU A 73 3.84 -23.75 -9.97
N ALA A 74 2.66 -24.07 -10.50
CA ALA A 74 2.39 -25.34 -11.16
C ALA A 74 3.30 -25.55 -12.39
N SER A 75 3.50 -24.49 -13.18
CA SER A 75 4.44 -24.51 -14.31
C SER A 75 5.88 -24.73 -13.86
N ALA A 76 6.33 -24.02 -12.82
CA ALA A 76 7.66 -24.20 -12.24
C ALA A 76 7.86 -25.62 -11.69
N ASN A 77 6.83 -26.17 -11.03
CA ASN A 77 6.84 -27.53 -10.50
C ASN A 77 7.01 -28.57 -11.63
N ALA A 78 6.28 -28.41 -12.73
CA ALA A 78 6.42 -29.27 -13.90
C ALA A 78 7.83 -29.17 -14.52
N MET A 79 8.35 -27.96 -14.70
CA MET A 79 9.70 -27.75 -15.26
C MET A 79 10.81 -28.34 -14.38
N ILE A 80 10.74 -28.13 -13.06
CA ILE A 80 11.79 -28.66 -12.16
C ILE A 80 11.69 -30.18 -12.01
N SER A 81 10.48 -30.74 -12.03
CA SER A 81 10.25 -32.18 -11.99
C SER A 81 10.83 -32.85 -13.23
N ASP A 82 10.57 -32.30 -14.42
CA ASP A 82 11.14 -32.76 -15.69
C ASP A 82 12.68 -32.72 -15.64
N LEU A 83 13.24 -31.57 -15.23
CA LEU A 83 14.69 -31.43 -15.06
C LEU A 83 15.29 -32.41 -14.05
N ALA A 84 14.58 -32.75 -12.97
CA ALA A 84 15.08 -33.67 -11.96
C ALA A 84 15.26 -35.11 -12.51
N PHE A 85 14.49 -35.52 -13.52
CA PHE A 85 14.67 -36.79 -14.20
C PHE A 85 16.00 -36.84 -14.97
N ASP A 86 16.38 -35.74 -15.63
CA ASP A 86 17.60 -35.63 -16.44
C ASP A 86 18.90 -35.42 -15.63
N LEU A 87 18.78 -35.05 -14.35
CA LEU A 87 19.93 -34.83 -13.47
C LEU A 87 20.25 -36.09 -12.65
N ASP A 88 21.52 -36.30 -12.28
CA ASP A 88 21.93 -37.39 -11.39
C ASP A 88 22.65 -36.89 -10.12
N GLY A 89 22.75 -37.79 -9.14
CA GLY A 89 23.52 -37.60 -7.91
C GLY A 89 23.09 -36.35 -7.12
N SER A 90 24.07 -35.58 -6.65
CA SER A 90 23.83 -34.39 -5.83
C SER A 90 22.99 -33.32 -6.53
N ARG A 91 23.10 -33.18 -7.86
CA ARG A 91 22.32 -32.20 -8.62
C ARG A 91 20.82 -32.54 -8.65
N ARG A 92 20.48 -33.83 -8.77
CA ARG A 92 19.09 -34.30 -8.64
C ARG A 92 18.53 -33.93 -7.27
N HIS A 93 19.29 -34.14 -6.19
CA HIS A 93 18.85 -33.78 -4.84
C HIS A 93 18.60 -32.29 -4.67
N VAL A 94 19.43 -31.43 -5.29
CA VAL A 94 19.18 -29.98 -5.30
C VAL A 94 17.90 -29.65 -6.05
N ALA A 95 17.66 -30.24 -7.23
CA ALA A 95 16.43 -30.03 -8.00
C ALA A 95 15.18 -30.45 -7.20
N LEU A 96 15.23 -31.62 -6.56
CA LEU A 96 14.14 -32.09 -5.68
C LEU A 96 13.93 -31.18 -4.46
N GLY A 97 15.00 -30.61 -3.91
CA GLY A 97 14.89 -29.61 -2.84
C GLY A 97 14.20 -28.32 -3.30
N ILE A 98 14.47 -27.87 -4.53
CA ILE A 98 13.77 -26.72 -5.14
C ILE A 98 12.29 -27.08 -5.37
N GLN A 99 12.01 -28.27 -5.88
CA GLN A 99 10.64 -28.77 -6.06
C GLN A 99 9.86 -28.73 -4.74
N GLN A 100 10.46 -29.20 -3.65
CA GLN A 100 9.83 -29.14 -2.32
C GLN A 100 9.50 -27.71 -1.89
N VAL A 101 10.37 -26.74 -2.16
CA VAL A 101 10.10 -25.31 -1.85
C VAL A 101 8.92 -24.79 -2.68
N ILE A 102 8.80 -25.19 -3.95
CA ILE A 102 7.68 -24.81 -4.82
C ILE A 102 6.37 -25.39 -4.29
N GLU A 103 6.33 -26.69 -3.97
CA GLU A 103 5.14 -27.35 -3.40
C GLU A 103 4.70 -26.69 -2.07
N LEU A 104 5.64 -26.34 -1.20
CA LEU A 104 5.33 -25.60 0.03
C LEU A 104 4.80 -24.17 -0.27
N SER A 105 5.29 -23.52 -1.31
CA SER A 105 4.80 -22.20 -1.74
C SER A 105 3.38 -22.27 -2.29
N GLU A 106 3.03 -23.34 -3.01
CA GLU A 106 1.66 -23.60 -3.47
C GLU A 106 0.70 -23.76 -2.29
N LEU A 107 1.09 -24.50 -1.24
CA LEU A 107 0.27 -24.63 -0.03
C LEU A 107 0.01 -23.28 0.66
N LEU A 108 1.02 -22.41 0.71
CA LEU A 108 0.88 -21.05 1.25
C LEU A 108 -0.03 -20.18 0.37
N ALA A 109 0.11 -20.25 -0.96
CA ALA A 109 -0.72 -19.51 -1.91
C ALA A 109 -2.19 -19.95 -1.84
N ASN A 110 -2.45 -21.26 -1.81
CA ASN A 110 -3.79 -21.81 -1.65
C ASN A 110 -4.42 -21.34 -0.33
N ARG A 111 -3.66 -21.36 0.77
CA ARG A 111 -4.15 -20.84 2.05
C ARG A 111 -4.44 -19.34 2.00
N ALA A 112 -3.65 -18.56 1.27
CA ALA A 112 -3.90 -17.14 1.10
C ALA A 112 -5.19 -16.89 0.29
N LEU A 113 -5.43 -17.68 -0.76
CA LEU A 113 -6.66 -17.63 -1.55
C LEU A 113 -7.90 -17.93 -0.71
N ASP A 114 -7.88 -19.00 0.09
CA ASP A 114 -8.98 -19.34 1.01
C ASP A 114 -9.34 -18.18 1.94
N ILE A 115 -8.35 -17.41 2.41
CA ILE A 115 -8.57 -16.27 3.32
C ILE A 115 -9.20 -15.09 2.59
N VAL A 116 -8.84 -14.89 1.32
CA VAL A 116 -9.36 -13.80 0.48
C VAL A 116 -10.79 -14.09 0.02
N GLU A 117 -11.11 -15.32 -0.39
CA GLU A 117 -12.46 -15.71 -0.83
C GLU A 117 -13.52 -15.62 0.29
N VAL A 118 -13.12 -15.76 1.55
CA VAL A 118 -14.03 -15.74 2.71
C VAL A 118 -14.41 -14.30 3.15
N ARG A 119 -13.76 -13.26 2.61
CA ARG A 119 -13.97 -11.86 2.97
C ARG A 119 -14.88 -11.12 2.01
#